data_AF-A0A838UH22-F1
#
_entry.id   AF-A0A838UH22-F1
#
_cell.length_a   1.000
_cell.length_b   1.000
_cell.length_c   1.000
_cell.angle_alpha   90.00
_cell.angle_beta   90.00
_cell.angle_gamma   90.00
#
_symmetry.space_group_name_H-M   'P 1'
#
loop_
_entity.id
_entity.type
_entity.pdbx_description
1 polymer ?
#
loop_
_entity_poly.entity_id
_entity_poly.type
_entity_poly.pdbx_seq_one_letter_code
_entity_poly.pdbx_strand_id
1 'polypeptide(L)'
;MRFMALAAASSAVASATVSSAQPAPFPLPRAFAGYAQPAITPGLCKVISAGETQCVIPAMSAGRYVIEAAGTSTAAGAAPQQALEIVVGESSCGLGRNTKSWSGGRRTFRLSCEVRVVADAPITVRALYADAQATKDPKGPALVVRALPWDGVLSSRIFAPKQ
;
A
#
# COMPACT_ATOMS: atom_id res chain seq x y z
N MET A 1 8.66 -27.80 66.94
CA MET A 1 7.97 -27.13 65.83
C MET A 1 8.69 -27.46 64.54
N ARG A 2 8.06 -28.24 63.65
CA ARG A 2 8.62 -28.68 62.35
C ARG A 2 8.31 -27.61 61.31
N PHE A 3 9.33 -27.09 60.63
CA PHE A 3 9.17 -26.23 59.46
C PHE A 3 9.18 -27.10 58.19
N MET A 4 8.06 -27.13 57.48
CA MET A 4 7.95 -27.66 56.12
C MET A 4 8.45 -26.60 55.13
N ALA A 5 9.39 -26.96 54.25
CA ALA A 5 9.76 -26.16 53.09
C ALA A 5 9.08 -26.76 51.84
N LEU A 6 8.20 -25.98 51.20
CA LEU A 6 7.61 -26.30 49.90
C LEU A 6 8.66 -26.09 48.80
N ALA A 7 8.85 -27.10 47.96
CA ALA A 7 9.60 -26.99 46.71
C ALA A 7 8.72 -26.35 45.62
N ALA A 8 9.18 -25.24 45.02
CA ALA A 8 8.55 -24.61 43.87
C ALA A 8 9.05 -25.25 42.58
N ALA A 9 8.17 -25.92 41.84
CA ALA A 9 8.45 -26.42 40.50
C ALA A 9 8.20 -25.31 39.46
N SER A 10 9.25 -24.86 38.79
CA SER A 10 9.16 -23.91 37.68
C SER A 10 8.77 -24.64 36.39
N SER A 11 7.52 -24.50 35.97
CA SER A 11 7.05 -24.95 34.66
C SER A 11 7.57 -24.01 33.56
N ALA A 12 8.59 -24.45 32.83
CA ALA A 12 9.03 -23.78 31.60
C ALA A 12 8.03 -24.07 30.48
N VAL A 13 7.20 -23.08 30.14
CA VAL A 13 6.28 -23.16 29.00
C VAL A 13 7.10 -22.85 27.74
N ALA A 14 7.41 -23.88 26.95
CA ALA A 14 8.05 -23.71 25.65
C ALA A 14 7.03 -23.10 24.68
N SER A 15 7.23 -21.82 24.33
CA SER A 15 6.46 -21.15 23.28
C SER A 15 6.83 -21.75 21.92
N ALA A 16 5.97 -22.61 21.38
CA ALA A 16 6.05 -23.04 20.00
C ALA A 16 5.76 -21.84 19.09
N THR A 17 6.77 -21.36 18.37
CA THR A 17 6.59 -20.40 17.29
C THR A 17 5.86 -21.10 16.16
N VAL A 18 4.56 -20.83 16.02
CA VAL A 18 3.79 -21.22 14.85
C VAL A 18 4.31 -20.37 13.69
N SER A 19 5.18 -20.95 12.87
CA SER A 19 5.52 -20.40 11.57
C SER A 19 4.27 -20.52 10.70
N SER A 20 3.52 -19.43 10.55
CA SER A 20 2.43 -19.36 9.59
C SER A 20 3.01 -19.59 8.20
N ALA A 21 2.78 -20.77 7.63
CA ALA A 21 3.11 -21.04 6.25
C ALA A 21 2.33 -20.05 5.37
N GLN A 22 3.03 -19.12 4.73
CA GLN A 22 2.43 -18.20 3.78
C GLN A 22 1.90 -19.03 2.59
N PRO A 23 0.63 -18.88 2.18
CA PRO A 23 0.10 -19.59 1.02
C PRO A 23 0.99 -19.36 -0.18
N ALA A 24 1.32 -20.44 -0.91
CA ALA A 24 2.07 -20.33 -2.15
C ALA A 24 1.35 -19.35 -3.11
N PRO A 25 2.07 -18.45 -3.79
CA PRO A 25 1.47 -17.56 -4.77
C PRO A 25 0.70 -18.38 -5.80
N PHE A 26 -0.58 -18.08 -6.03
CA PHE A 26 -1.29 -18.67 -7.15
C PHE A 26 -0.56 -18.28 -8.45
N PRO A 27 -0.23 -19.25 -9.32
CA PRO A 27 0.47 -18.95 -10.56
C PRO A 27 -0.41 -18.07 -11.46
N LEU A 28 0.23 -17.20 -12.24
CA LEU A 28 -0.47 -16.40 -13.24
C LEU A 28 -1.20 -17.31 -14.24
N PRO A 29 -2.38 -16.90 -14.75
CA PRO A 29 -3.09 -17.65 -15.78
C PRO A 29 -2.19 -17.86 -17.01
N ARG A 30 -2.32 -19.02 -17.66
CA ARG A 30 -1.53 -19.37 -18.87
C ARG A 30 -1.62 -18.33 -20.00
N ALA A 31 -2.71 -17.58 -20.06
CA ALA A 31 -2.91 -16.50 -21.04
C ALA A 31 -1.87 -15.37 -20.93
N PHE A 32 -1.16 -15.25 -19.80
CA PHE A 32 -0.11 -14.27 -19.55
C PHE A 32 1.29 -14.90 -19.57
N ALA A 33 1.49 -15.90 -20.42
CA ALA A 33 2.82 -16.49 -20.62
C ALA A 33 3.84 -15.40 -21.02
N GLY A 34 4.99 -15.37 -20.34
CA GLY A 34 6.01 -14.34 -20.52
C GLY A 34 5.86 -13.12 -19.62
N TYR A 35 4.77 -13.01 -18.85
CA TYR A 35 4.60 -11.98 -17.83
C TYR A 35 4.88 -12.51 -16.43
N ALA A 36 5.26 -11.60 -15.53
CA ALA A 36 5.49 -11.90 -14.13
C ALA A 36 4.72 -10.96 -13.20
N GLN A 37 4.56 -11.37 -11.94
CA GLN A 37 4.06 -10.51 -10.87
C GLN A 37 5.22 -10.18 -9.91
N PRO A 38 6.11 -9.23 -10.27
CA PRO A 38 7.28 -8.93 -9.45
C PRO A 38 6.91 -8.37 -8.09
N ALA A 39 7.67 -8.75 -7.06
CA ALA A 39 7.65 -8.05 -5.78
C ALA A 39 8.26 -6.66 -5.96
N ILE A 40 7.54 -5.61 -5.57
CA ILE A 40 8.04 -4.23 -5.65
C ILE A 40 8.79 -3.90 -4.37
N THR A 41 10.13 -3.98 -4.44
CA THR A 41 11.01 -3.72 -3.30
C THR A 41 11.24 -2.23 -3.10
N PRO A 42 11.72 -1.78 -1.91
CA PRO A 42 12.02 -0.38 -1.67
C PRO A 42 12.99 0.25 -2.69
N GLY A 43 13.89 -0.53 -3.30
CA GLY A 43 14.81 -0.04 -4.34
C GLY A 43 14.13 0.37 -5.64
N LEU A 44 12.89 -0.05 -5.88
CA LEU A 44 12.05 0.39 -6.99
C LEU A 44 11.22 1.63 -6.65
N CYS A 45 11.36 2.15 -5.43
CA CYS A 45 10.65 3.31 -4.93
C CYS A 45 11.61 4.45 -4.59
N LYS A 46 11.28 5.67 -4.99
CA LYS A 46 12.06 6.89 -4.75
C LYS A 46 11.17 8.05 -4.34
N VAL A 47 11.60 8.78 -3.33
CA VAL A 47 11.02 10.09 -3.01
C VAL A 47 11.51 11.07 -4.06
N ILE A 48 10.59 11.69 -4.80
CA ILE A 48 10.92 12.68 -5.84
C ILE A 48 10.98 14.08 -5.24
N SER A 49 10.06 14.36 -4.33
CA SER A 49 9.98 15.64 -3.62
C SER A 49 9.20 15.48 -2.31
N ALA A 50 9.14 16.54 -1.52
CA ALA A 50 8.24 16.61 -0.37
C ALA A 50 6.76 16.40 -0.75
N GLY A 51 6.39 16.59 -2.03
CA GLY A 51 5.03 16.38 -2.53
C GLY A 51 4.76 14.98 -3.07
N GLU A 52 5.81 14.18 -3.33
CA GLU A 52 5.69 13.02 -4.20
C GLU A 52 6.70 11.91 -3.92
N THR A 53 6.20 10.67 -3.94
CA THR A 53 7.00 9.44 -4.00
C THR A 53 6.53 8.60 -5.16
N GLN A 54 7.47 7.98 -5.86
CA GLN A 54 7.22 7.12 -7.02
C GLN A 54 7.74 5.71 -6.77
N CYS A 55 7.00 4.70 -7.21
CA CYS A 55 7.48 3.32 -7.38
C CYS A 55 7.33 2.91 -8.84
N VAL A 56 8.12 1.93 -9.29
CA VAL A 56 8.01 1.38 -10.64
C VAL A 56 7.57 -0.08 -10.58
N ILE A 57 6.47 -0.40 -11.27
CA ILE A 57 6.13 -1.77 -11.65
C ILE A 57 6.87 -2.05 -12.98
N PRO A 58 7.77 -3.04 -13.04
CA PRO A 58 8.56 -3.34 -14.24
C PRO A 58 7.72 -3.67 -15.49
N ALA A 59 8.36 -3.63 -16.66
CA ALA A 59 7.81 -4.15 -17.91
C ALA A 59 7.44 -5.64 -17.82
N MET A 60 6.62 -6.12 -18.76
CA MET A 60 6.15 -7.51 -18.81
C MET A 60 5.53 -7.96 -17.47
N SER A 61 4.74 -7.08 -16.86
CA SER A 61 4.08 -7.35 -15.58
C SER A 61 2.62 -7.70 -15.77
N ALA A 62 2.19 -8.81 -15.17
CA ALA A 62 0.79 -9.16 -15.02
C ALA A 62 0.57 -9.52 -13.55
N GLY A 63 -0.39 -8.89 -12.88
CA GLY A 63 -0.53 -9.10 -11.45
C GLY A 63 -1.56 -8.23 -10.76
N ARG A 64 -1.89 -8.60 -9.52
CA ARG A 64 -2.77 -7.85 -8.63
C ARG A 64 -1.93 -7.19 -7.56
N TYR A 65 -2.14 -5.91 -7.31
CA TYR A 65 -1.34 -5.15 -6.34
C TYR A 65 -2.24 -4.36 -5.40
N VAL A 66 -1.90 -4.37 -4.12
CA VAL A 66 -2.37 -3.34 -3.18
C VAL A 66 -1.31 -2.24 -3.14
N ILE A 67 -1.76 -1.01 -3.31
CA ILE A 67 -0.93 0.17 -3.25
C ILE A 67 -1.37 0.95 -2.02
N GLU A 68 -0.45 1.18 -1.10
CA GLU A 68 -0.70 1.94 0.11
C GLU A 68 0.16 3.19 0.11
N ALA A 69 -0.46 4.32 0.38
CA ALA A 69 0.22 5.57 0.56
C ALA A 69 -0.07 6.13 1.96
N ALA A 70 0.93 6.76 2.58
CA ALA A 70 0.76 7.46 3.84
C ALA A 70 1.41 8.84 3.76
N GLY A 71 0.61 9.88 3.96
CA GLY A 71 1.06 11.27 4.00
C GLY A 71 1.03 11.77 5.42
N THR A 72 2.10 12.43 5.88
CA THR A 72 2.14 13.13 7.16
C THR A 72 2.22 14.64 6.95
N SER A 73 1.32 15.37 7.60
CA SER A 73 1.15 16.80 7.40
C SER A 73 0.94 17.51 8.73
N THR A 74 1.39 18.75 8.85
CA THR A 74 1.22 19.59 10.03
C THR A 74 0.22 20.70 9.71
N ALA A 75 -0.72 20.96 10.63
CA ALA A 75 -1.67 22.06 10.46
C ALA A 75 -0.93 23.41 10.35
N ALA A 76 -1.22 24.21 9.32
CA ALA A 76 -0.51 25.47 9.04
C ALA A 76 -1.42 26.70 8.93
N GLY A 77 -2.75 26.55 9.07
CA GLY A 77 -3.70 27.65 8.92
C GLY A 77 -5.09 27.32 9.46
N ALA A 78 -6.07 28.17 9.12
CA ALA A 78 -7.47 27.92 9.43
C ALA A 78 -8.00 26.79 8.53
N ALA A 79 -8.59 25.75 9.14
CA ALA A 79 -9.15 24.58 8.46
C ALA A 79 -8.17 23.78 7.56
N PRO A 80 -7.07 23.25 8.10
CA PRO A 80 -6.16 22.39 7.34
C PRO A 80 -6.91 21.15 6.83
N GLN A 81 -6.66 20.80 5.56
CA GLN A 81 -7.20 19.59 4.93
C GLN A 81 -6.04 18.68 4.55
N GLN A 82 -6.14 17.43 4.97
CA GLN A 82 -5.19 16.39 4.62
C GLN A 82 -5.77 15.56 3.49
N ALA A 83 -5.01 15.41 2.42
CA ALA A 83 -5.43 14.65 1.26
C ALA A 83 -4.23 13.98 0.58
N LEU A 84 -4.48 12.79 0.07
CA LEU A 84 -3.47 11.98 -0.59
C LEU A 84 -4.10 11.35 -1.83
N GLU A 85 -3.34 11.34 -2.92
CA GLU A 85 -3.74 10.70 -4.16
C GLU A 85 -2.74 9.58 -4.51
N ILE A 86 -3.27 8.47 -5.01
CA ILE A 86 -2.50 7.41 -5.64
C ILE A 86 -2.81 7.43 -7.13
N VAL A 87 -1.76 7.52 -7.96
CA VAL A 87 -1.85 7.48 -9.43
C VAL A 87 -1.07 6.28 -9.93
N VAL A 88 -1.64 5.53 -10.89
CA VAL A 88 -1.01 4.38 -11.53
C VAL A 88 -0.97 4.61 -13.04
N GLY A 89 0.24 4.77 -13.58
CA GLY A 89 0.42 5.30 -14.93
C GLY A 89 -0.17 6.70 -15.03
N GLU A 90 -1.20 6.85 -15.87
CA GLU A 90 -1.93 8.11 -16.06
C GLU A 90 -3.31 8.11 -15.36
N SER A 91 -3.67 7.01 -14.70
CA SER A 91 -5.00 6.85 -14.08
C SER A 91 -4.95 7.10 -12.58
N SER A 92 -5.88 7.93 -12.08
CA SER A 92 -6.08 8.06 -10.64
C SER A 92 -6.66 6.76 -10.09
N CYS A 93 -5.94 6.17 -9.13
CA CYS A 93 -6.34 4.95 -8.44
C CYS A 93 -7.23 5.27 -7.21
N GLY A 94 -7.03 6.45 -6.62
CA GLY A 94 -7.85 6.94 -5.54
C GLY A 94 -7.37 8.28 -5.00
N LEU A 95 -8.32 9.10 -4.59
CA LEU A 95 -8.09 10.36 -3.88
C LEU A 95 -8.83 10.30 -2.55
N GLY A 96 -8.06 10.25 -1.46
CA GLY A 96 -8.59 10.26 -0.11
C GLY A 96 -8.43 11.64 0.50
N ARG A 97 -9.46 12.12 1.20
CA ARG A 97 -9.43 13.40 1.93
C ARG A 97 -9.97 13.18 3.34
N ASN A 98 -9.29 13.73 4.34
CA ASN A 98 -9.86 13.84 5.67
C ASN A 98 -10.79 15.05 5.71
N THR A 99 -12.09 14.81 5.85
CA THR A 99 -13.12 15.87 5.86
C THR A 99 -13.20 16.61 7.20
N LYS A 100 -12.56 16.10 8.25
CA LYS A 100 -12.53 16.74 9.56
C LYS A 100 -11.26 17.56 9.71
N SER A 101 -11.42 18.88 9.82
CA SER A 101 -10.31 19.78 10.16
C SER A 101 -9.69 19.42 11.51
N TRP A 102 -8.40 19.72 11.69
CA TRP A 102 -7.72 19.48 12.95
C TRP A 102 -7.01 20.70 13.48
N SER A 103 -7.10 20.90 14.79
CA SER A 103 -6.47 22.01 15.49
C SER A 103 -5.06 21.62 15.94
N GLY A 104 -4.09 21.87 15.07
CA GLY A 104 -2.67 21.82 15.43
C GLY A 104 -2.02 20.43 15.40
N GLY A 105 -0.70 20.45 15.32
CA GLY A 105 0.12 19.24 15.35
C GLY A 105 0.19 18.49 14.02
N ARG A 106 0.98 17.42 14.06
CA ARG A 106 1.32 16.56 12.92
C ARG A 106 0.39 15.35 12.90
N ARG A 107 -0.16 15.03 11.72
CA ARG A 107 -1.07 13.89 11.52
C ARG A 107 -0.69 13.10 10.29
N THR A 108 -0.94 11.79 10.32
CA THR A 108 -0.72 10.90 9.18
C THR A 108 -2.07 10.41 8.65
N PHE A 109 -2.31 10.64 7.36
CA PHE A 109 -3.42 10.10 6.61
C PHE A 109 -2.93 8.92 5.77
N ARG A 110 -3.75 7.87 5.67
CA ARG A 110 -3.45 6.67 4.89
C ARG A 110 -4.53 6.47 3.84
N LEU A 111 -4.10 6.09 2.66
CA LEU A 111 -4.96 5.70 1.55
C LEU A 111 -4.46 4.36 1.01
N SER A 112 -5.38 3.53 0.56
CA SER A 112 -5.06 2.28 -0.09
C SER A 112 -5.95 2.11 -1.31
N CYS A 113 -5.38 1.60 -2.39
CA CYS A 113 -6.15 1.21 -3.56
C CYS A 113 -5.61 -0.11 -4.10
N GLU A 114 -6.50 -0.88 -4.73
CA GLU A 114 -6.14 -2.16 -5.35
C GLU A 114 -6.19 -2.01 -6.87
N VAL A 115 -5.19 -2.56 -7.56
CA VAL A 115 -5.14 -2.57 -9.02
C VAL A 115 -4.84 -3.95 -9.56
N ARG A 116 -5.34 -4.21 -10.77
CA ARG A 116 -4.93 -5.32 -11.63
C ARG A 116 -4.17 -4.71 -12.80
N VAL A 117 -2.95 -5.19 -13.02
CA VAL A 117 -2.02 -4.68 -14.02
C VAL A 117 -1.75 -5.77 -15.04
N VAL A 118 -1.77 -5.39 -16.33
CA VAL A 118 -1.17 -6.13 -17.44
C VAL A 118 -0.45 -5.07 -18.27
N ALA A 119 0.87 -5.15 -18.36
CA ALA A 119 1.68 -4.09 -18.93
C ALA A 119 2.94 -4.60 -19.60
N ASP A 120 3.16 -4.15 -20.84
CA ASP A 120 4.35 -4.48 -21.64
C ASP A 120 5.51 -3.54 -21.33
N ALA A 121 5.21 -2.34 -20.85
CA ALA A 121 6.17 -1.31 -20.46
C ALA A 121 6.10 -1.05 -18.95
N PRO A 122 7.16 -0.46 -18.35
CA PRO A 122 7.15 -0.12 -16.94
C PRO A 122 6.02 0.88 -16.61
N ILE A 123 5.33 0.66 -15.49
CA ILE A 123 4.30 1.56 -14.98
C ILE A 123 4.82 2.29 -13.75
N THR A 124 4.74 3.61 -13.79
CA THR A 124 5.01 4.45 -12.62
C THR A 124 3.78 4.51 -11.72
N VAL A 125 3.96 4.20 -10.44
CA VAL A 125 2.97 4.39 -9.38
C VAL A 125 3.41 5.59 -8.56
N ARG A 126 2.51 6.55 -8.30
CA ARG A 126 2.82 7.80 -7.61
C ARG A 126 1.92 7.95 -6.38
N ALA A 127 2.49 8.38 -5.26
CA ALA A 127 1.76 8.94 -4.13
C ALA A 127 1.98 10.45 -4.11
N LEU A 128 0.90 11.23 -4.08
CA LEU A 128 0.93 12.68 -4.15
C LEU A 128 0.21 13.29 -2.94
N TYR A 129 0.85 14.23 -2.24
CA TYR A 129 0.13 15.08 -1.29
C TYR A 129 -0.79 16.04 -2.03
N ALA A 130 -2.09 15.92 -1.76
CA ALA A 130 -3.14 16.81 -2.25
C ALA A 130 -3.66 17.76 -1.15
N ASP A 131 -2.90 17.91 -0.05
CA ASP A 131 -3.24 18.76 1.10
C ASP A 131 -3.57 20.21 0.72
N ALA A 132 -4.44 20.84 1.51
CA ALA A 132 -4.70 22.27 1.48
C ALA A 132 -4.49 22.88 2.88
N GLN A 133 -3.83 24.04 2.96
CA GLN A 133 -3.59 24.75 4.23
C GLN A 133 -2.86 23.91 5.31
N ALA A 134 -2.05 22.95 4.89
CA ALA A 134 -1.21 22.12 5.75
C ALA A 134 0.23 22.05 5.20
N THR A 135 1.21 21.97 6.09
CA THR A 135 2.62 21.78 5.75
C THR A 135 2.91 20.30 5.59
N LYS A 136 3.33 19.89 4.39
CA LYS A 136 3.71 18.51 4.05
C LYS A 136 5.02 18.13 4.75
N ASP A 137 5.19 16.85 5.10
CA ASP A 137 6.49 16.35 5.55
C ASP A 137 7.55 16.50 4.43
N PRO A 138 8.71 17.14 4.69
CA PRO A 138 9.78 17.24 3.71
C PRO A 138 10.30 15.88 3.20
N LYS A 139 10.08 14.78 3.94
CA LYS A 139 10.43 13.42 3.52
C LYS A 139 9.53 12.84 2.41
N GLY A 140 8.46 13.53 2.03
CA GLY A 140 7.49 13.02 1.06
C GLY A 140 6.49 12.02 1.66
N PRO A 141 5.50 11.57 0.87
CA PRO A 141 4.58 10.53 1.30
C PRO A 141 5.28 9.16 1.27
N ALA A 142 4.98 8.28 2.22
CA ALA A 142 5.35 6.87 2.07
C ALA A 142 4.49 6.23 0.98
N LEU A 143 5.08 5.35 0.19
CA LEU A 143 4.40 4.57 -0.84
C LEU A 143 4.91 3.12 -0.79
N VAL A 144 3.98 2.17 -0.76
CA VAL A 144 4.27 0.74 -0.76
C VAL A 144 3.37 0.07 -1.79
N VAL A 145 3.96 -0.78 -2.64
CA VAL A 145 3.22 -1.59 -3.61
C VAL A 145 3.48 -3.05 -3.27
N ARG A 146 2.43 -3.81 -2.95
CA ARG A 146 2.55 -5.24 -2.60
C ARG A 146 1.75 -6.09 -3.57
N ALA A 147 2.38 -7.16 -4.04
CA ALA A 147 1.68 -8.19 -4.79
C ALA A 147 0.62 -8.86 -3.89
N LEU A 148 -0.59 -8.99 -4.43
CA LEU A 148 -1.67 -9.79 -3.84
C LEU A 148 -1.81 -11.11 -4.61
N PRO A 149 -2.36 -12.16 -3.97
CA PRO A 149 -2.74 -13.38 -4.66
C PRO A 149 -3.61 -13.08 -5.88
N TRP A 150 -3.30 -13.72 -7.01
CA TRP A 150 -4.08 -13.62 -8.21
C TRP A 150 -5.35 -14.48 -8.11
N ASP A 151 -6.51 -13.86 -8.18
CA ASP A 151 -7.84 -14.50 -8.08
C ASP A 151 -8.60 -14.53 -9.41
N GLY A 152 -7.93 -14.21 -10.52
CA GLY A 152 -8.55 -14.04 -11.84
C GLY A 152 -8.91 -12.59 -12.15
N VAL A 153 -9.31 -12.33 -13.39
CA VAL A 153 -9.82 -11.00 -13.81
C VAL A 153 -11.21 -11.21 -14.39
N LEU A 154 -12.20 -10.55 -13.80
CA LEU A 154 -13.52 -10.42 -14.38
C LEU A 154 -13.75 -8.93 -14.66
N SER A 155 -13.97 -8.60 -15.93
CA SER A 155 -14.35 -7.26 -16.37
C SER A 155 -15.51 -7.42 -17.34
N SER A 156 -16.59 -6.71 -17.07
CA SER A 156 -17.79 -6.68 -17.91
C SER A 156 -18.17 -5.23 -18.14
N ARG A 157 -18.45 -4.85 -19.38
CA ARG A 157 -18.98 -3.53 -19.74
C ARG A 157 -20.27 -3.72 -20.53
N ILE A 158 -21.26 -2.87 -20.25
CA ILE A 158 -22.49 -2.82 -21.04
C ILE A 158 -22.13 -2.27 -22.42
N PHE A 159 -22.53 -2.99 -23.46
CA PHE A 159 -22.39 -2.56 -24.85
C PHE A 159 -23.77 -2.45 -25.48
N ALA A 160 -24.16 -1.23 -25.84
CA ALA A 160 -25.36 -0.95 -26.62
C ALA A 160 -24.91 -0.54 -28.03
N PRO A 161 -25.00 -1.42 -29.04
CA PRO A 161 -24.70 -1.04 -30.41
C PRO A 161 -25.67 0.05 -30.88
N LYS A 162 -25.18 1.02 -31.67
CA LYS A 162 -26.07 1.94 -32.40
C LYS A 162 -26.90 1.10 -33.38
N GLN A 163 -28.22 1.30 -33.37
CA GLN A 163 -29.14 0.76 -34.38
C GLN A 163 -29.07 1.60 -35.65
#